data_AF-A0A497RY32-F1
#
_entry.id   AF-A0A497RY32-F1
#
_cell.length_a   1.000
_cell.length_b   1.000
_cell.length_c   1.000
_cell.angle_alpha   90.00
_cell.angle_beta   90.00
_cell.angle_gamma   90.00
#
_symmetry.space_group_name_H-M   'P 1'
#
loop_
_entity.id
_entity.type
_entity.pdbx_description
1 polymer ?
#
loop_
_entity_poly.entity_id
_entity_poly.type
_entity_poly.pdbx_seq_one_letter_code
_entity_poly.pdbx_strand_id
1 'polypeptide(L)'
;SEGPHIVAAKKAMKRGLEFRQGDIVTYVITRKGKSISDKARIIDFVEEGDYDPDYYINNQVLPSVLRILEALGYSEDELRGLGKQMKLGGF
;
A
#
# COMPACT_ATOMS: atom_id res chain seq x y z
N SER A 1 0.22 2.76 16.84
CA SER A 1 1.47 2.29 16.21
C SER A 1 2.11 3.45 15.49
N GLU A 2 3.43 3.49 15.35
CA GLU A 2 4.11 4.54 14.57
C GLU A 2 3.76 4.42 13.08
N GLY A 3 3.62 5.56 12.41
CA GLY A 3 3.30 5.60 10.99
C GLY A 3 4.42 5.00 10.12
N PRO A 4 4.12 4.47 8.92
CA PRO A 4 5.11 3.90 8.01
C PRO A 4 6.29 4.83 7.71
N HIS A 5 6.01 6.11 7.46
CA HIS A 5 7.03 7.14 7.21
C HIS A 5 7.98 7.34 8.41
N ILE A 6 7.45 7.33 9.64
CA ILE A 6 8.27 7.45 10.87
C ILE A 6 9.20 6.24 11.01
N VAL A 7 8.68 5.03 10.80
CA VAL A 7 9.48 3.80 10.92
C VAL A 7 10.53 3.73 9.82
N ALA A 8 10.20 4.13 8.58
CA ALA A 8 11.15 4.22 7.48
C ALA A 8 12.29 5.21 7.80
N ALA A 9 11.96 6.43 8.24
CA ALA A 9 12.93 7.44 8.64
C ALA A 9 13.82 6.94 9.79
N LYS A 10 13.26 6.35 10.85
CA LYS A 10 14.04 5.78 11.96
C LYS A 10 14.99 4.67 11.51
N LYS A 11 14.57 3.80 10.59
CA LYS A 11 15.43 2.76 10.01
C LYS A 11 16.56 3.37 9.17
N ALA A 12 16.28 4.46 8.48
CA ALA A 12 17.27 5.20 7.71
C ALA A 12 18.27 5.96 8.58
N MET A 13 17.82 6.59 9.66
CA MET A 13 18.69 7.28 10.62
C MET A 13 19.67 6.34 11.31
N LYS A 14 19.25 5.10 11.60
CA LYS A 14 20.14 4.05 12.09
C LYS A 14 21.24 3.64 11.10
N ARG A 15 21.11 4.02 9.83
CA ARG A 15 22.06 3.76 8.74
C ARG A 15 22.85 5.01 8.32
N GLY A 16 22.74 6.10 9.09
CA GLY A 16 23.54 7.31 8.88
C GLY A 16 22.88 8.41 8.04
N LEU A 17 21.61 8.27 7.67
CA LEU A 17 20.86 9.35 7.03
C LEU A 17 20.31 10.33 8.08
N GLU A 18 20.24 11.61 7.74
CA GLU A 18 19.64 12.63 8.61
C GLU A 18 18.24 12.99 8.14
N PHE A 19 17.29 13.07 9.08
CA PHE A 19 15.96 13.61 8.87
C PHE A 19 15.66 14.63 9.96
N ARG A 20 15.03 15.74 9.58
CA ARG A 20 14.59 16.84 10.45
C ARG A 20 13.08 16.95 10.43
N GLN A 21 12.55 17.65 11.42
CA GLN A 21 11.13 17.95 11.44
C GLN A 21 10.76 18.82 10.23
N GLY A 22 9.78 18.37 9.46
CA GLY A 22 9.35 19.02 8.22
C GLY A 22 9.87 18.34 6.94
N ASP A 23 10.83 17.42 7.06
CA ASP A 23 11.35 16.71 5.89
C ASP A 23 10.31 15.76 5.30
N ILE A 24 10.30 15.66 3.97
CA ILE A 24 9.49 14.68 3.25
C ILE A 24 10.24 13.35 3.25
N VAL A 25 9.58 12.31 3.77
CA VAL A 25 10.13 10.95 3.79
C VAL A 25 9.54 10.17 2.62
N THR A 26 10.34 9.94 1.57
CA THR A 26 9.97 9.05 0.45
C THR A 26 10.25 7.61 0.82
N TYR A 27 9.20 6.78 0.89
CA TYR A 27 9.28 5.40 1.33
C TYR A 27 8.46 4.44 0.45
N VAL A 28 8.83 3.18 0.51
CA VAL A 28 8.17 2.04 -0.15
C VAL A 28 7.80 1.00 0.89
N ILE A 29 6.67 0.32 0.70
CA ILE A 29 6.28 -0.85 1.49
C ILE A 29 6.87 -2.10 0.83
N THR A 30 7.82 -2.74 1.53
CA THR A 30 8.53 -3.95 1.06
C THR A 30 7.81 -5.24 1.47
N ARG A 31 8.18 -6.38 0.90
CA ARG A 31 7.46 -7.65 1.15
C ARG A 31 7.60 -8.15 2.58
N LYS A 32 8.76 -7.94 3.21
CA LYS A 32 9.13 -8.56 4.49
C LYS A 32 8.85 -7.63 5.67
N GLY A 33 8.07 -8.13 6.63
CA GLY A 33 7.81 -7.45 7.90
C GLY A 33 6.50 -7.91 8.54
N LYS A 34 6.34 -7.66 9.84
CA LYS A 34 5.16 -8.09 10.60
C LYS A 34 3.95 -7.15 10.47
N SER A 35 4.19 -5.91 10.06
CA SER A 35 3.16 -4.88 9.88
C SER A 35 3.53 -3.97 8.71
N ILE A 36 2.58 -3.16 8.22
CA ILE A 36 2.86 -2.18 7.16
C ILE A 36 3.98 -1.23 7.56
N SER A 37 3.97 -0.73 8.80
CA SER A 37 5.04 0.14 9.30
C SER A 37 6.39 -0.60 9.36
N ASP A 38 6.39 -1.88 9.75
CA ASP A 38 7.62 -2.67 9.74
C ASP A 38 8.12 -2.99 8.32
N LYS A 39 7.22 -3.07 7.34
CA LYS A 39 7.57 -3.22 5.92
C LYS A 39 8.12 -1.93 5.28
N ALA A 40 7.91 -0.77 5.89
CA ALA A 40 8.32 0.51 5.33
C ALA A 40 9.84 0.71 5.29
N ARG A 41 10.39 1.14 4.15
CA ARG A 41 11.80 1.49 3.93
C ARG A 41 11.88 2.75 3.07
N ILE A 42 12.90 3.57 3.26
CA ILE A 42 13.16 4.67 2.33
C ILE A 42 13.51 4.12 0.95
N ILE A 43 13.16 4.85 -0.11
CA ILE A 43 13.36 4.39 -1.49
C ILE A 43 14.82 4.03 -1.79
N ASP A 44 15.79 4.79 -1.27
CA ASP A 44 17.22 4.59 -1.51
C ASP A 44 17.76 3.24 -1.01
N PHE A 45 17.03 2.57 -0.11
CA PHE A 45 17.42 1.31 0.51
C PHE A 45 16.58 0.11 0.07
N VAL A 46 15.73 0.29 -0.95
CA VAL A 46 14.90 -0.80 -1.50
C VAL A 46 15.56 -1.34 -2.76
N GLU A 47 15.77 -2.65 -2.79
CA GLU A 47 16.24 -3.36 -3.97
C GLU A 47 15.17 -3.34 -5.05
N GLU A 48 15.58 -3.35 -6.33
CA GLU A 48 14.65 -3.39 -7.43
C GLU A 48 13.70 -4.59 -7.30
N GLY A 49 12.41 -4.31 -7.43
CA GLY A 49 11.38 -5.31 -7.29
C GLY A 49 11.00 -5.67 -5.85
N ASP A 50 11.67 -5.21 -4.79
CA ASP A 50 11.30 -5.48 -3.38
C ASP A 50 10.18 -4.57 -2.85
N TYR A 51 9.06 -4.53 -3.57
CA TYR A 51 7.83 -3.92 -3.09
C TYR A 51 6.76 -4.98 -2.83
N ASP A 52 5.78 -4.66 -1.98
CA ASP A 52 4.63 -5.52 -1.67
C ASP A 52 3.47 -5.24 -2.64
N PRO A 53 3.32 -6.01 -3.74
CA PRO A 53 2.27 -5.74 -4.73
C PRO A 53 0.86 -5.84 -4.13
N ASP A 54 0.65 -6.78 -3.20
CA ASP A 54 -0.65 -6.97 -2.56
C ASP A 54 -1.03 -5.73 -1.74
N TYR A 55 -0.08 -5.14 -1.01
CA TYR A 55 -0.30 -3.88 -0.31
C TYR A 55 -0.72 -2.77 -1.29
N TYR A 56 0.02 -2.57 -2.38
CA TYR A 56 -0.29 -1.48 -3.31
C TYR A 56 -1.62 -1.68 -4.04
N ILE A 57 -1.93 -2.91 -4.47
CA ILE A 57 -3.22 -3.24 -5.10
C ILE A 57 -4.36 -2.97 -4.12
N ASN A 58 -4.28 -3.52 -2.91
CA ASN A 58 -5.40 -3.53 -1.96
C ASN A 58 -5.57 -2.23 -1.18
N ASN A 59 -4.48 -1.51 -0.89
CA ASN A 59 -4.50 -0.32 -0.03
C ASN A 59 -4.35 0.99 -0.79
N GLN A 60 -3.93 0.98 -2.06
CA GLN A 60 -3.76 2.20 -2.85
C GLN A 60 -4.57 2.18 -4.14
N VAL A 61 -4.36 1.19 -5.01
CA VAL A 61 -5.00 1.17 -6.34
C VAL A 61 -6.50 0.95 -6.21
N LEU A 62 -6.93 -0.17 -5.61
CA LEU A 62 -8.35 -0.51 -5.49
C LEU A 62 -9.16 0.57 -4.77
N PRO A 63 -8.77 1.08 -3.58
CA PRO A 63 -9.56 2.11 -2.90
C PRO A 63 -9.65 3.45 -3.67
N SER A 64 -8.67 3.71 -4.55
CA SER A 64 -8.66 4.91 -5.37
C SER A 64 -9.62 4.80 -6.56
N VAL A 65 -9.70 3.63 -7.20
CA VAL A 65 -10.55 3.41 -8.37
C VAL A 65 -11.96 2.98 -8.00
N LEU A 66 -12.14 2.22 -6.91
CA LEU A 66 -13.42 1.69 -6.46
C LEU A 66 -14.44 2.82 -6.26
N ARG A 67 -14.03 3.94 -5.67
CA ARG A 67 -14.90 5.12 -5.48
C ARG A 67 -15.49 5.66 -6.78
N ILE A 68 -14.76 5.56 -7.89
CA ILE A 68 -15.24 6.00 -9.21
C ILE A 68 -16.09 4.90 -9.84
N LEU A 69 -15.62 3.65 -9.77
CA LEU A 69 -16.22 2.52 -10.47
C LEU A 69 -17.53 2.05 -9.82
N GLU A 70 -17.69 2.19 -8.51
CA GLU A 70 -18.96 1.99 -7.80
C GLU A 70 -20.04 2.94 -8.30
N ALA A 71 -19.69 4.21 -8.55
CA ALA A 71 -20.63 5.18 -9.14
C ALA A 71 -21.03 4.80 -10.58
N LEU A 72 -20.24 3.97 -11.26
CA LEU A 72 -20.53 3.41 -12.58
C LEU A 72 -21.18 2.02 -12.52
N GLY A 73 -21.46 1.50 -11.32
CA GLY A 73 -22.17 0.23 -11.11
C GLY A 73 -21.29 -1.02 -11.04
N TYR A 74 -19.97 -0.89 -10.90
CA TYR A 74 -19.07 -2.02 -10.65
C TYR A 74 -18.92 -2.29 -9.15
N SER A 75 -18.94 -3.56 -8.76
CA SER A 75 -18.71 -3.97 -7.37
C SER A 75 -17.23 -4.22 -7.06
N GLU A 76 -16.88 -4.17 -5.77
CA GLU A 76 -15.51 -4.44 -5.31
C GLU A 76 -15.01 -5.84 -5.71
N ASP A 77 -15.87 -6.85 -5.64
CA ASP A 77 -15.54 -8.23 -6.00
C ASP A 77 -15.23 -8.38 -7.49
N GLU A 78 -15.96 -7.68 -8.36
CA GLU A 78 -15.67 -7.65 -9.81
C GLU A 78 -14.29 -7.07 -10.09
N LEU A 79 -13.89 -6.03 -9.36
CA LEU A 79 -12.58 -5.38 -9.52
C LEU A 79 -11.43 -6.18 -8.92
N ARG A 80 -11.70 -7.00 -7.91
CA ARG A 80 -10.75 -7.96 -7.34
C ARG A 80 -10.58 -9.22 -8.17
N GLY A 81 -11.33 -9.36 -9.27
CA GLY A 81 -11.31 -10.54 -10.12
C GLY A 81 -12.03 -11.75 -9.51
N LEU A 82 -12.86 -11.54 -8.48
CA LEU A 82 -13.66 -12.58 -7.83
C LEU A 82 -14.94 -12.94 -8.63
N GLY A 83 -15.17 -12.25 -9.75
CA GLY A 83 -16.32 -12.46 -10.63
C GLY A 83 -17.54 -11.62 -10.22
N LYS A 84 -18.60 -11.69 -11.03
CA LYS A 84 -19.85 -10.96 -10.79
C LYS A 84 -20.82 -11.82 -10.00
N GLN A 85 -21.14 -11.43 -8.77
CA GLN A 85 -22.17 -12.13 -8.00
C GLN A 85 -23.56 -11.86 -8.61
N MET A 86 -24.14 -12.87 -9.25
CA MET A 86 -25.53 -12.85 -9.71
C MET A 86 -26.47 -13.09 -8.52
N LYS A 87 -27.50 -12.24 -8.37
CA LYS A 87 -28.55 -12.47 -7.36
C LYS A 87 -29.42 -13.66 -7.79
N LEU A 88 -29.82 -14.48 -6.82
CA LEU A 88 -30.60 -15.72 -6.99
C LEU A 88 -32.03 -15.55 -7.55
N GLY A 89 -32.41 -14.39 -8.09
CA GLY A 89 -33.73 -14.11 -8.65
C GLY A 89 -33.76 -13.93 -10.17
N GLY A 90 -32.71 -14.36 -10.88
CA GLY A 90 -32.54 -14.17 -12.33
C GLY A 90 -32.98 -15.36 -13.21
N PHE A 91 -33.92 -16.18 -12.74
CA PHE A 91 -34.62 -17.19 -13.55
C PHE A 91 -36.09 -16.81 -13.69
#